data_AF-A0A816HI45-F1
#
_entry.id   AF-A0A816HI45-F1
#
_cell.length_a   1.000
_cell.length_b   1.000
_cell.length_c   1.000
_cell.angle_alpha   90.00
_cell.angle_beta   90.00
_cell.angle_gamma   90.00
#
_symmetry.space_group_name_H-M   'P 1'
#
loop_
_entity.id
_entity.type
_entity.pdbx_description
1 polymer ?
#
loop_
_entity_poly.entity_id
_entity_poly.type
_entity_poly.pdbx_seq_one_letter_code
_entity_poly.pdbx_strand_id
1 'polypeptide(L)'
;YISTWWQSLAPVIVAITVLFGGKGENHTAKFVFSTFVNRTGWTSSVYVALIGLLQAQFCLAGYDSAAHMSEETKGADVAGPWGMVAALVGSSFLGWIFLVSLLTGVHNYELTVKSETGFAVTQILLDNFGRVWTLVLMFTLLMACWFCGLVTVTSNSRMIYAFSRDNALPWSHFWQKVHSRFSCPLNGVWLSCTIGFILGLPYLINSTAYSAVTSLCTICLYVAYGLPIL
;
A
#
# COMPACT_ATOMS: atom_id res chain seq x y z
N TYR A 1 8.35 -2.20 -15.39
CA TYR A 1 7.55 -1.18 -16.10
C TYR A 1 6.05 -1.46 -16.10
N ILE A 2 5.55 -2.64 -16.56
CA ILE A 2 4.10 -2.97 -16.54
C ILE A 2 3.47 -2.75 -15.15
N SER A 3 4.15 -3.19 -14.08
CA SER A 3 3.70 -3.07 -12.69
C SER A 3 3.38 -1.63 -12.30
N THR A 4 4.28 -0.69 -12.59
CA THR A 4 4.15 0.73 -12.23
C THR A 4 2.98 1.38 -12.96
N TRP A 5 2.85 1.10 -14.27
CA TRP A 5 1.71 1.60 -15.05
C TRP A 5 0.38 1.06 -14.51
N TRP A 6 0.31 -0.23 -14.21
CA TRP A 6 -0.91 -0.82 -13.67
C TRP A 6 -1.26 -0.26 -12.28
N GLN A 7 -0.28 -0.09 -11.40
CA GLN A 7 -0.48 0.47 -10.06
C GLN A 7 -0.98 1.92 -10.08
N SER A 8 -0.57 2.72 -11.06
CA SER A 8 -1.07 4.09 -11.22
C SER A 8 -2.41 4.14 -11.96
N LEU A 9 -2.60 3.31 -12.99
CA LEU A 9 -3.82 3.32 -13.81
C LEU A 9 -5.03 2.72 -13.09
N ALA A 10 -4.85 1.66 -12.32
CA ALA A 10 -5.96 0.99 -11.63
C ALA A 10 -6.74 1.94 -10.68
N PRO A 11 -6.09 2.67 -9.76
CA PRO A 11 -6.77 3.67 -8.93
C PRO A 11 -7.40 4.79 -9.75
N VAL A 12 -6.75 5.26 -10.82
CA VAL A 12 -7.28 6.32 -11.67
C VAL A 12 -8.56 5.87 -12.40
N ILE A 13 -8.56 4.66 -12.96
CA ILE A 13 -9.73 4.08 -13.62
C ILE A 13 -10.90 3.96 -12.64
N VAL A 14 -10.66 3.43 -11.43
CA VAL A 14 -11.69 3.33 -10.39
C VAL A 14 -12.16 4.72 -9.97
N ALA A 15 -11.25 5.68 -9.77
CA ALA A 15 -11.58 7.04 -9.36
C ALA A 15 -12.48 7.76 -10.40
N ILE A 16 -12.13 7.66 -11.69
CA ILE A 16 -12.93 8.23 -12.78
C ILE A 16 -14.29 7.52 -12.85
N THR A 17 -14.31 6.19 -12.75
CA THR A 17 -15.55 5.42 -12.84
C THR A 17 -16.52 5.82 -11.73
N VAL A 18 -16.03 5.94 -10.48
CA VAL A 18 -16.84 6.36 -9.33
C VAL A 18 -17.33 7.81 -9.49
N LEU A 19 -16.49 8.75 -9.93
CA LEU A 19 -16.87 10.15 -10.10
C LEU A 19 -17.94 10.38 -11.18
N PHE A 20 -17.87 9.64 -12.29
CA PHE A 20 -18.70 9.91 -13.47
C PHE A 20 -19.79 8.86 -13.75
N GLY A 21 -19.70 7.68 -13.14
CA GLY A 21 -20.57 6.54 -13.47
C GLY A 21 -21.47 6.04 -12.35
N GLY A 22 -21.36 6.58 -11.13
CA GLY A 22 -22.12 6.11 -9.97
C GLY A 22 -23.62 6.32 -10.13
N LYS A 23 -24.42 5.26 -9.90
CA LYS A 23 -25.88 5.36 -9.87
C LYS A 23 -26.37 5.78 -8.48
N GLY A 24 -26.33 7.08 -8.22
CA GLY A 24 -27.11 7.70 -7.14
C GLY A 24 -26.64 9.10 -6.73
N GLU A 25 -27.19 9.62 -5.65
CA GLU A 25 -26.89 10.97 -5.17
C GLU A 25 -25.47 11.00 -4.58
N ASN A 26 -24.53 11.54 -5.36
CA ASN A 26 -23.18 11.80 -4.88
C ASN A 26 -23.24 12.67 -3.61
N HIS A 27 -22.48 12.29 -2.58
CA HIS A 27 -22.40 13.12 -1.38
C HIS A 27 -21.91 14.53 -1.71
N THR A 28 -22.54 15.53 -1.11
CA THR A 28 -22.15 16.93 -1.28
C THR A 28 -20.71 17.13 -0.80
N ALA A 29 -19.96 18.06 -1.40
CA ALA A 29 -18.59 18.43 -0.96
C ALA A 29 -18.47 18.69 0.56
N LYS A 30 -19.55 19.18 1.19
CA LYS A 30 -19.65 19.34 2.64
C LYS A 30 -19.48 18.03 3.40
N PHE A 31 -20.05 16.92 2.92
CA PHE A 31 -19.85 15.62 3.56
C PHE A 31 -18.39 15.19 3.49
N VAL A 32 -17.78 15.28 2.30
CA VAL A 32 -16.41 14.84 2.02
C VAL A 32 -15.37 15.62 2.83
N PHE A 33 -15.52 16.94 2.95
CA PHE A 33 -14.50 17.79 3.57
C PHE A 33 -14.84 18.27 4.99
N SER A 34 -16.08 18.16 5.45
CA SER A 34 -16.50 18.70 6.76
C SER A 34 -17.00 17.64 7.75
N THR A 35 -17.22 16.40 7.32
CA THR A 35 -17.69 15.34 8.24
C THR A 35 -16.50 14.64 8.88
N PHE A 36 -16.42 14.70 10.21
CA PHE A 36 -15.45 13.94 10.99
C PHE A 36 -16.17 12.89 11.83
N VAL A 37 -15.89 11.62 11.57
CA VAL A 37 -16.50 10.50 12.29
C VAL A 37 -15.45 9.82 13.15
N ASN A 38 -15.68 9.78 14.46
CA ASN A 38 -14.82 9.10 15.42
C ASN A 38 -15.52 7.86 16.00
N ARG A 39 -14.96 6.67 15.70
CA ARG A 39 -15.40 5.37 16.25
C ARG A 39 -14.31 4.65 17.03
N THR A 40 -13.22 5.34 17.31
CA THR A 40 -12.03 4.73 17.90
C THR A 40 -12.11 4.56 19.41
N GLY A 41 -13.11 5.18 20.06
CA GLY A 41 -13.25 5.23 21.51
C GLY A 41 -12.39 6.29 22.20
N TRP A 42 -11.49 6.96 21.47
CA TRP A 42 -10.66 8.04 21.98
C TRP A 42 -11.40 9.38 21.97
N THR A 43 -11.24 10.18 23.03
CA THR A 43 -11.87 11.51 23.15
C THR A 43 -11.13 12.60 22.36
N SER A 44 -9.83 12.44 22.13
CA SER A 44 -9.01 13.44 21.41
C SER A 44 -9.14 13.29 19.90
N SER A 45 -9.80 14.25 19.25
CA SER A 45 -9.92 14.31 17.78
C SER A 45 -8.56 14.38 17.07
N VAL A 46 -7.56 15.02 17.69
CA VAL A 46 -6.19 15.10 17.14
C VAL A 46 -5.56 13.73 17.08
N TYR A 47 -5.70 12.95 18.16
CA TYR A 47 -5.16 11.59 18.21
C TYR A 47 -5.80 10.68 17.15
N VAL A 48 -7.11 10.80 16.96
CA VAL A 48 -7.84 10.05 15.92
C VAL A 48 -7.41 10.45 14.52
N ALA A 49 -7.17 11.74 14.28
CA ALA A 49 -6.63 12.20 13.00
C ALA A 49 -5.22 11.63 12.74
N LEU A 50 -4.36 11.56 13.76
CA LEU A 50 -3.02 10.96 13.65
C LEU A 50 -3.08 9.45 13.34
N ILE A 51 -4.02 8.71 13.94
CA ILE A 51 -4.25 7.29 13.61
C ILE A 51 -4.65 7.15 12.12
N GLY A 52 -5.54 8.00 11.63
CA GLY A 52 -5.93 8.00 10.22
C GLY A 52 -4.76 8.33 9.28
N LEU A 53 -3.92 9.29 9.66
CA LEU A 53 -2.72 9.66 8.90
C LEU A 53 -1.70 8.51 8.83
N LEU A 54 -1.61 7.69 9.86
CA LEU A 54 -0.68 6.57 9.93
C LEU A 54 -0.94 5.52 8.85
N GLN A 55 -2.21 5.28 8.51
CA GLN A 55 -2.60 4.41 7.40
C GLN A 55 -2.26 5.03 6.04
N ALA A 56 -2.40 6.36 5.89
CA ALA A 56 -1.98 7.06 4.68
C ALA A 56 -0.46 6.99 4.48
N GLN A 57 0.31 7.13 5.57
CA GLN A 57 1.76 6.98 5.56
C GLN A 57 2.20 5.57 5.19
N PHE A 58 1.52 4.54 5.70
CA PHE A 58 1.78 3.15 5.31
C PHE A 58 1.70 2.95 3.78
N CYS A 59 0.71 3.56 3.13
CA CYS A 59 0.54 3.48 1.68
C CYS A 59 1.63 4.20 0.87
N LEU A 60 2.34 5.14 1.49
CA LEU A 60 3.43 5.90 0.86
C LEU A 60 4.81 5.31 1.18
N ALA A 61 4.89 4.24 1.97
CA ALA A 61 6.13 3.56 2.29
C ALA A 61 6.84 2.99 1.03
N GLY A 62 8.16 2.86 1.09
CA GLY A 62 8.96 2.22 0.04
C GLY A 62 9.47 3.15 -1.07
N TYR A 63 9.39 4.47 -0.89
CA TYR A 63 9.98 5.45 -1.82
C TYR A 63 11.53 5.34 -1.91
N ASP A 64 12.18 4.80 -0.87
CA ASP A 64 13.61 4.47 -0.81
C ASP A 64 14.00 3.28 -1.70
N SER A 65 13.03 2.53 -2.23
CA SER A 65 13.30 1.50 -3.25
C SER A 65 14.05 2.03 -4.47
N ALA A 66 13.89 3.32 -4.80
CA ALA A 66 14.67 3.98 -5.83
C ALA A 66 16.17 4.04 -5.50
N ALA A 67 16.54 4.15 -4.22
CA ALA A 67 17.93 4.16 -3.77
C ALA A 67 18.58 2.77 -3.91
N HIS A 68 17.83 1.68 -3.69
CA HIS A 68 18.34 0.32 -3.87
C HIS A 68 18.67 -0.03 -5.33
N MET A 69 18.08 0.68 -6.29
CA MET A 69 18.31 0.52 -7.74
C MET A 69 19.18 1.65 -8.32
N SER A 70 19.85 2.40 -7.45
CA SER A 70 20.77 3.47 -7.84
C SER A 70 21.95 2.96 -8.69
N GLU A 71 22.44 1.74 -8.43
CA GLU A 71 23.53 1.11 -9.19
C GLU A 71 23.21 0.93 -10.69
N GLU A 72 21.92 0.86 -11.04
CA GLU A 72 21.43 0.70 -12.42
C GLU A 72 21.00 2.04 -13.05
N THR A 73 21.09 3.16 -12.31
CA THR A 73 20.57 4.48 -12.71
C THR A 73 21.69 5.41 -13.18
N LYS A 74 21.54 6.01 -14.37
CA LYS A 74 22.48 7.05 -14.86
C LYS A 74 22.31 8.35 -14.06
N GLY A 75 23.38 8.86 -13.47
CA GLY A 75 23.34 10.09 -12.65
C GLY A 75 22.56 9.90 -11.35
N ALA A 76 22.78 8.77 -10.68
CA ALA A 76 22.03 8.38 -9.48
C ALA A 76 22.13 9.38 -8.31
N ASP A 77 23.20 10.18 -8.27
CA ASP A 77 23.45 11.25 -7.31
C ASP A 77 22.39 12.37 -7.36
N VAL A 78 21.82 12.64 -8.54
CA VAL A 78 20.76 13.65 -8.73
C VAL A 78 19.41 13.00 -9.05
N ALA A 79 19.42 12.00 -9.94
CA ALA A 79 18.19 11.34 -10.40
C ALA A 79 17.54 10.49 -9.31
N GLY A 80 18.32 9.91 -8.39
CA GLY A 80 17.81 9.12 -7.26
C GLY A 80 16.96 9.98 -6.32
N PRO A 81 17.52 11.03 -5.70
CA PRO A 81 16.77 11.90 -4.80
C PRO A 81 15.53 12.54 -5.45
N TRP A 82 15.66 13.07 -6.68
CA TRP A 82 14.52 13.64 -7.40
C TRP A 82 13.46 12.61 -7.75
N GLY A 83 13.87 11.39 -8.13
CA GLY A 83 12.96 10.28 -8.39
C GLY A 83 12.15 9.90 -7.15
N MET A 84 12.78 9.86 -5.98
CA MET A 84 12.11 9.59 -4.70
C MET A 84 11.04 10.65 -4.38
N VAL A 85 11.40 11.93 -4.48
CA VAL A 85 10.48 13.05 -4.20
C VAL A 85 9.33 13.07 -5.20
N ALA A 86 9.62 12.91 -6.50
CA ALA A 86 8.60 12.89 -7.55
C ALA A 86 7.63 11.71 -7.38
N ALA A 87 8.13 10.52 -7.03
CA ALA A 87 7.30 9.35 -6.74
C ALA A 87 6.41 9.56 -5.52
N LEU A 88 6.95 10.15 -4.44
CA LEU A 88 6.21 10.46 -3.23
C LEU A 88 5.09 11.47 -3.49
N VAL A 89 5.40 12.60 -4.13
CA VAL A 89 4.43 13.65 -4.45
C VAL A 89 3.37 13.14 -5.42
N GLY A 90 3.78 12.44 -6.48
CA GLY A 90 2.87 11.87 -7.47
C GLY A 90 1.91 10.84 -6.86
N SER A 91 2.42 9.92 -6.04
CA SER A 91 1.61 8.90 -5.37
C SER A 91 0.67 9.51 -4.33
N SER A 92 1.11 10.53 -3.60
CA SER A 92 0.28 11.27 -2.63
C SER A 92 -0.89 11.96 -3.32
N PHE A 93 -0.63 12.62 -4.45
CA PHE A 93 -1.67 13.31 -5.22
C PHE A 93 -2.68 12.34 -5.84
N LEU A 94 -2.21 11.26 -6.46
CA LEU A 94 -3.08 10.22 -7.03
C LEU A 94 -3.91 9.51 -5.95
N GLY A 95 -3.29 9.17 -4.82
CA GLY A 95 -3.97 8.57 -3.67
C GLY A 95 -5.04 9.50 -3.09
N TRP A 96 -4.76 10.81 -3.01
CA TRP A 96 -5.73 11.80 -2.56
C TRP A 96 -6.95 11.88 -3.49
N ILE A 97 -6.75 11.95 -4.82
CA ILE A 97 -7.85 11.94 -5.80
C ILE A 97 -8.68 10.67 -5.67
N PHE A 98 -8.02 9.51 -5.53
CA PHE A 98 -8.68 8.23 -5.37
C PHE A 98 -9.56 8.19 -4.10
N LEU A 99 -9.05 8.65 -2.97
CA LEU A 99 -9.82 8.71 -1.71
C LEU A 99 -11.01 9.67 -1.80
N VAL A 100 -10.82 10.86 -2.37
CA VAL A 100 -11.91 11.84 -2.57
C VAL A 100 -13.01 11.25 -3.46
N SER A 101 -12.62 10.59 -4.56
CA SER A 101 -13.56 9.91 -5.44
C SER A 101 -14.39 8.84 -4.70
N LEU A 102 -13.74 7.96 -3.93
CA LEU A 102 -14.44 6.96 -3.14
C LEU A 102 -15.42 7.57 -2.13
N LEU A 103 -15.02 8.65 -1.45
CA LEU A 103 -15.86 9.37 -0.50
C LEU A 103 -17.11 9.97 -1.16
N THR A 104 -16.98 10.50 -2.38
CA THR A 104 -18.14 11.02 -3.13
C THR A 104 -19.14 9.94 -3.53
N GLY A 105 -18.66 8.71 -3.77
CA GLY A 105 -19.50 7.56 -4.13
C GLY A 105 -20.16 6.84 -2.95
N VAL A 106 -19.83 7.17 -1.70
CA VAL A 106 -20.53 6.58 -0.54
C VAL A 106 -22.03 6.89 -0.66
N HIS A 107 -22.92 5.94 -0.36
CA HIS A 107 -24.36 6.23 -0.30
C HIS A 107 -24.80 6.30 1.15
N ASN A 108 -24.58 5.21 1.90
CA ASN A 108 -24.87 5.12 3.32
C ASN A 108 -23.61 4.70 4.08
N TYR A 109 -23.01 5.65 4.79
CA TYR A 109 -21.78 5.43 5.55
C TYR A 109 -21.89 4.28 6.58
N GLU A 110 -23.04 4.15 7.27
CA GLU A 110 -23.22 3.07 8.26
C GLU A 110 -23.21 1.69 7.62
N LEU A 111 -23.87 1.55 6.47
CA LEU A 111 -23.91 0.30 5.71
C LEU A 111 -22.55 0.01 5.08
N THR A 112 -21.83 1.03 4.63
CA THR A 112 -20.47 0.87 4.09
C THR A 112 -19.49 0.39 5.15
N VAL A 113 -19.53 0.95 6.36
CA VAL A 113 -18.62 0.57 7.46
C VAL A 113 -18.97 -0.78 8.07
N LYS A 114 -20.26 -1.13 8.14
CA LYS A 114 -20.74 -2.42 8.68
C LYS A 114 -21.01 -3.47 7.60
N SER A 115 -20.51 -3.26 6.38
CA SER A 115 -20.80 -4.14 5.25
C SER A 115 -20.39 -5.58 5.53
N GLU A 116 -21.27 -6.51 5.20
CA GLU A 116 -21.00 -7.95 5.23
C GLU A 116 -19.85 -8.36 4.29
N THR A 117 -19.52 -7.52 3.29
CA THR A 117 -18.38 -7.75 2.39
C THR A 117 -17.03 -7.63 3.10
N GLY A 118 -16.98 -7.03 4.30
CA GLY A 118 -15.76 -6.82 5.08
C GLY A 118 -14.82 -5.73 4.53
N PHE A 119 -15.13 -5.14 3.37
CA PHE A 119 -14.31 -4.13 2.72
C PHE A 119 -15.16 -2.95 2.23
N ALA A 120 -14.93 -1.76 2.80
CA ALA A 120 -15.69 -0.55 2.49
C ALA A 120 -15.68 -0.19 1.00
N VAL A 121 -14.53 -0.32 0.33
CA VAL A 121 -14.41 -0.03 -1.11
C VAL A 121 -15.30 -0.96 -1.94
N THR A 122 -15.39 -2.24 -1.58
CA THR A 122 -16.25 -3.22 -2.27
C THR A 122 -17.73 -2.85 -2.14
N GLN A 123 -18.16 -2.44 -0.95
CA GLN A 123 -19.53 -1.99 -0.74
C GLN A 123 -19.85 -0.73 -1.56
N ILE A 124 -18.95 0.26 -1.57
CA ILE A 124 -19.13 1.50 -2.35
C ILE A 124 -19.33 1.16 -3.83
N LEU A 125 -18.50 0.28 -4.39
CA LEU A 125 -18.64 -0.11 -5.79
C LEU A 125 -19.93 -0.90 -6.05
N LEU A 126 -20.33 -1.78 -5.12
CA LEU A 126 -21.55 -2.57 -5.24
C LEU A 126 -22.80 -1.69 -5.28
N ASP A 127 -22.86 -0.71 -4.38
CA ASP A 127 -23.97 0.23 -4.27
C ASP A 127 -24.11 1.10 -5.53
N ASN A 128 -22.99 1.50 -6.15
CA ASN A 128 -22.98 2.39 -7.31
C ASN A 128 -23.16 1.69 -8.66
N PHE A 129 -22.60 0.50 -8.84
CA PHE A 129 -22.45 -0.14 -10.16
C PHE A 129 -23.07 -1.52 -10.25
N GLY A 130 -23.49 -2.11 -9.13
CA GLY A 130 -23.95 -3.48 -9.06
C GLY A 130 -22.81 -4.51 -9.19
N ARG A 131 -23.18 -5.79 -9.10
CA ARG A 131 -22.23 -6.89 -8.88
C ARG A 131 -21.19 -7.09 -9.99
N VAL A 132 -21.59 -7.02 -11.25
CA VAL A 132 -20.71 -7.34 -12.39
C VAL A 132 -19.57 -6.33 -12.49
N TRP A 133 -19.89 -5.05 -12.50
CA TRP A 133 -18.90 -3.98 -12.57
C TRP A 133 -18.02 -3.90 -11.33
N THR A 134 -18.59 -4.17 -10.15
CA THR A 134 -17.83 -4.27 -8.90
C THR A 134 -16.74 -5.34 -8.98
N LEU A 135 -17.06 -6.52 -9.51
CA LEU A 135 -16.08 -7.59 -9.69
C LEU A 135 -14.94 -7.19 -10.63
N VAL A 136 -15.25 -6.51 -11.74
CA VAL A 136 -14.23 -6.06 -12.71
C VAL A 136 -13.30 -5.00 -12.09
N LEU A 137 -13.87 -4.01 -11.40
CA LEU A 137 -13.09 -2.95 -10.75
C LEU A 137 -12.26 -3.50 -9.58
N MET A 138 -12.84 -4.40 -8.78
CA MET A 138 -12.10 -5.08 -7.71
C MET A 138 -10.99 -5.96 -8.24
N PHE A 139 -11.21 -6.71 -9.32
CA PHE A 139 -10.16 -7.49 -9.97
C PHE A 139 -8.98 -6.60 -10.41
N THR A 140 -9.29 -5.42 -10.95
CA THR A 140 -8.26 -4.45 -11.37
C THR A 140 -7.41 -3.96 -10.20
N LEU A 141 -8.04 -3.67 -9.05
CA LEU A 141 -7.35 -3.31 -7.80
C LEU A 141 -6.54 -4.48 -7.21
N LEU A 142 -7.10 -5.70 -7.21
CA LEU A 142 -6.41 -6.90 -6.75
C LEU A 142 -5.16 -7.19 -7.58
N MET A 143 -5.22 -7.02 -8.89
CA MET A 143 -4.05 -7.12 -9.77
C MET A 143 -2.99 -6.08 -9.42
N ALA A 144 -3.38 -4.84 -9.05
CA ALA A 144 -2.43 -3.83 -8.58
C ALA A 144 -1.75 -4.23 -7.26
N CYS A 145 -2.50 -4.77 -6.30
CA CYS A 145 -1.95 -5.32 -5.06
C CYS A 145 -1.01 -6.50 -5.31
N TRP A 146 -1.35 -7.40 -6.23
CA TRP A 146 -0.50 -8.53 -6.62
C TRP A 146 0.84 -8.07 -7.20
N PHE A 147 0.80 -7.13 -8.14
CA PHE A 147 2.00 -6.54 -8.72
C PHE A 147 2.86 -5.82 -7.67
N CYS A 148 2.23 -5.10 -6.73
CA CYS A 148 2.93 -4.49 -5.60
C CYS A 148 3.67 -5.55 -4.78
N GLY A 149 2.98 -6.62 -4.36
CA GLY A 149 3.58 -7.72 -3.61
C GLY A 149 4.77 -8.36 -4.34
N LEU A 150 4.66 -8.58 -5.65
CA LEU A 150 5.77 -9.12 -6.46
C LEU A 150 7.01 -8.21 -6.43
N VAL A 151 6.83 -6.90 -6.55
CA VAL A 151 7.93 -5.92 -6.49
C VAL A 151 8.56 -5.92 -5.10
N THR A 152 7.76 -5.92 -4.03
CA THR A 152 8.26 -5.95 -2.64
C THR A 152 9.06 -7.21 -2.35
N VAL A 153 8.55 -8.39 -2.74
CA VAL A 153 9.26 -9.67 -2.54
C VAL A 153 10.59 -9.67 -3.31
N THR A 154 10.58 -9.13 -4.53
CA THR A 154 11.80 -9.01 -5.34
C THR A 154 12.81 -8.09 -4.66
N SER A 155 12.39 -6.91 -4.18
CA SER A 155 13.27 -5.96 -3.48
C SER A 155 13.84 -6.56 -2.19
N ASN A 156 13.01 -7.18 -1.36
CA ASN A 156 13.43 -7.82 -0.12
C ASN A 156 14.48 -8.91 -0.37
N SER A 157 14.26 -9.74 -1.40
CA SER A 157 15.22 -10.80 -1.75
C SER A 157 16.60 -10.27 -2.14
N ARG A 158 16.66 -9.13 -2.85
CA ARG A 158 17.92 -8.45 -3.20
C ARG A 158 18.62 -7.89 -1.97
N MET A 159 17.86 -7.29 -1.06
CA MET A 159 18.40 -6.74 0.19
C MET A 159 18.94 -7.84 1.12
N ILE A 160 18.21 -8.95 1.27
CA ILE A 160 18.66 -10.14 2.01
C ILE A 160 19.97 -10.68 1.43
N TYR A 161 20.06 -10.77 0.11
CA TYR A 161 21.28 -11.22 -0.57
C TYR A 161 22.46 -10.27 -0.32
N ALA A 162 22.26 -8.95 -0.43
CA ALA A 162 23.31 -7.96 -0.18
C ALA A 162 23.83 -8.03 1.26
N PHE A 163 22.94 -8.07 2.27
CA PHE A 163 23.36 -8.24 3.67
C PHE A 163 24.04 -9.58 3.95
N SER A 164 23.65 -10.64 3.24
CA SER A 164 24.29 -11.95 3.37
C SER A 164 25.70 -11.97 2.78
N ARG A 165 25.93 -11.23 1.69
CA ARG A 165 27.28 -11.04 1.12
C ARG A 165 28.23 -10.38 2.12
N ASP A 166 27.70 -9.47 2.93
CA ASP A 166 28.45 -8.73 3.94
C ASP A 166 28.53 -9.48 5.29
N ASN A 167 28.10 -10.76 5.34
CA ASN A 167 28.03 -11.61 6.53
C ASN A 167 27.22 -11.02 7.71
N ALA A 168 26.28 -10.12 7.42
CA ALA A 168 25.45 -9.46 8.44
C ALA A 168 24.25 -10.31 8.89
N LEU A 169 23.98 -11.45 8.24
CA LEU A 169 22.86 -12.34 8.56
C LEU A 169 23.31 -13.70 9.11
N PRO A 170 22.58 -14.27 10.09
CA PRO A 170 22.83 -15.64 10.54
C PRO A 170 22.62 -16.61 9.38
N TRP A 171 23.54 -17.57 9.21
CA TRP A 171 23.60 -18.46 8.04
C TRP A 171 23.76 -17.73 6.70
N SER A 172 24.54 -16.64 6.65
CA SER A 172 24.87 -15.88 5.43
C SER A 172 25.17 -16.75 4.21
N HIS A 173 25.91 -17.86 4.37
CA HIS A 173 26.20 -18.87 3.34
C HIS A 173 24.99 -19.52 2.68
N PHE A 174 23.85 -19.61 3.37
CA PHE A 174 22.61 -20.15 2.80
C PHE A 174 21.86 -19.11 1.97
N TRP A 175 21.82 -17.87 2.47
CA TRP A 175 21.06 -16.76 1.85
C TRP A 175 21.79 -16.13 0.65
N GLN A 176 23.12 -16.19 0.61
CA GLN A 176 23.93 -15.70 -0.52
C GLN A 176 23.87 -16.60 -1.76
N LYS A 177 23.17 -17.74 -1.73
CA LYS A 177 23.07 -18.64 -2.90
C LYS A 177 22.12 -18.07 -3.94
N VAL A 178 22.67 -17.71 -5.11
CA VAL A 178 21.90 -17.33 -6.30
C VAL A 178 21.63 -18.55 -7.15
N HIS A 179 20.40 -18.71 -7.61
CA HIS A 179 20.02 -19.83 -8.47
C HIS A 179 20.49 -19.61 -9.91
N SER A 180 21.23 -20.57 -10.48
CA SER A 180 21.86 -20.45 -11.82
C SER A 180 20.88 -20.20 -12.97
N ARG A 181 19.68 -20.78 -12.92
CA ARG A 181 18.66 -20.63 -13.98
C ARG A 181 17.91 -19.29 -13.95
N PHE A 182 17.72 -18.71 -12.77
CA PHE A 182 16.85 -17.54 -12.57
C PHE A 182 17.63 -16.29 -12.17
N SER A 183 18.94 -16.41 -11.95
CA SER A 183 19.85 -15.35 -11.51
C SER A 183 19.30 -14.54 -10.33
N CYS A 184 18.57 -15.21 -9.42
CA CYS A 184 17.85 -14.60 -8.32
C CYS A 184 18.06 -15.42 -7.01
N PRO A 185 18.18 -14.76 -5.84
CA PRO A 185 18.28 -15.42 -4.54
C PRO A 185 16.92 -16.02 -4.10
N LEU A 186 16.62 -17.22 -4.60
CA LEU A 186 15.37 -17.95 -4.32
C LEU A 186 15.11 -18.16 -2.82
N ASN A 187 16.15 -18.37 -2.03
CA ASN A 187 16.03 -18.55 -0.58
C ASN A 187 15.50 -17.27 0.11
N GLY A 188 15.95 -16.09 -0.33
CA GLY A 188 15.45 -14.81 0.18
C GLY A 188 14.00 -14.53 -0.22
N VAL A 189 13.59 -14.99 -1.40
CA VAL A 189 12.18 -14.94 -1.85
C VAL A 189 11.30 -15.77 -0.93
N TRP A 190 11.64 -17.04 -0.70
CA TRP A 190 10.87 -17.92 0.19
C TRP A 190 10.83 -17.42 1.62
N LEU A 191 11.93 -16.86 2.13
CA LEU A 191 11.95 -16.22 3.45
C LEU A 191 10.95 -15.07 3.53
N SER A 192 10.98 -14.17 2.54
CA SER A 192 10.08 -13.02 2.47
C SER A 192 8.61 -13.45 2.39
N CYS A 193 8.30 -14.43 1.55
CA CYS A 193 6.94 -14.98 1.43
C CYS A 193 6.48 -15.66 2.73
N THR A 194 7.36 -16.42 3.40
CA THR A 194 7.03 -17.15 4.63
C THR A 194 6.77 -16.19 5.78
N ILE A 195 7.64 -15.19 5.96
CA ILE A 195 7.47 -14.17 6.99
C ILE A 195 6.20 -13.35 6.69
N GLY A 196 5.99 -12.93 5.44
CA GLY A 196 4.78 -12.22 5.04
C GLY A 196 3.50 -13.04 5.30
N PHE A 197 3.52 -14.34 5.03
CA PHE A 197 2.41 -15.25 5.33
C PHE A 197 2.14 -15.32 6.84
N ILE A 198 3.17 -15.51 7.66
CA ILE A 198 3.04 -15.58 9.12
C ILE A 198 2.49 -14.26 9.68
N LEU A 199 3.00 -13.12 9.22
CA LEU A 199 2.51 -11.80 9.64
C LEU A 199 1.09 -11.49 9.13
N GLY A 200 0.64 -12.18 8.07
CA GLY A 200 -0.72 -12.10 7.55
C GLY A 200 -1.73 -12.97 8.31
N LEU A 201 -1.31 -14.05 8.98
CA LEU A 201 -2.21 -14.95 9.72
C LEU A 201 -3.08 -14.25 10.78
N PRO A 202 -2.59 -13.27 11.58
CA PRO A 202 -3.41 -12.56 12.56
C PRO A 202 -4.66 -11.89 11.98
N TYR A 203 -4.64 -11.53 10.69
CA TYR A 203 -5.82 -10.97 10.01
C TYR A 203 -7.03 -11.92 10.01
N LEU A 204 -6.79 -13.24 9.94
CA LEU A 204 -7.87 -14.24 9.95
C LEU A 204 -8.63 -14.28 11.28
N ILE A 205 -8.02 -13.79 12.35
CA ILE A 205 -8.58 -13.81 13.71
C ILE A 205 -9.26 -12.47 14.01
N ASN A 206 -8.58 -11.35 13.76
CA ASN A 206 -9.11 -10.02 14.09
C ASN A 206 -8.54 -8.94 13.16
N SER A 207 -9.41 -8.14 12.54
CA SER A 207 -9.02 -6.98 11.73
C SER A 207 -8.20 -5.95 12.52
N THR A 208 -8.45 -5.83 13.83
CA THR A 208 -7.68 -4.99 14.75
C THR A 208 -6.22 -5.43 14.84
N ALA A 209 -5.96 -6.74 14.83
CA ALA A 209 -4.60 -7.26 14.90
C ALA A 209 -3.81 -6.88 13.64
N TYR A 210 -4.45 -6.94 12.47
CA TYR A 210 -3.83 -6.49 11.22
C TYR A 210 -3.51 -4.99 11.24
N SER A 211 -4.45 -4.15 11.66
CA SER A 211 -4.21 -2.71 11.80
C SER A 211 -3.07 -2.39 12.77
N ALA A 212 -2.92 -3.16 13.86
CA ALA A 212 -1.80 -3.01 14.77
C ALA A 212 -0.46 -3.40 14.13
N VAL A 213 -0.41 -4.50 13.38
CA VAL A 213 0.80 -4.96 12.67
C VAL A 213 1.22 -3.97 11.59
N THR A 214 0.29 -3.48 10.75
CA THR A 214 0.61 -2.48 9.73
C THR A 214 1.08 -1.18 10.37
N SER A 215 0.46 -0.77 11.48
CA SER A 215 0.87 0.43 12.20
C SER A 215 2.28 0.33 12.76
N LEU A 216 2.60 -0.81 13.36
CA LEU A 216 3.95 -1.09 13.86
C LEU A 216 4.97 -1.09 12.72
N CYS A 217 4.64 -1.70 11.58
CA CYS A 217 5.48 -1.70 10.39
C CYS A 217 5.82 -0.28 9.93
N THR A 218 4.80 0.60 9.84
CA THR A 218 4.99 2.01 9.49
C THR A 218 5.95 2.70 10.45
N ILE A 219 5.72 2.58 11.77
CA ILE A 219 6.55 3.23 12.78
C ILE A 219 8.00 2.74 12.71
N CYS A 220 8.20 1.42 12.64
CA CYS A 220 9.53 0.83 12.53
C CYS A 220 10.27 1.31 11.27
N LEU A 221 9.59 1.42 10.14
CA LEU A 221 10.16 1.91 8.89
C LEU A 221 10.62 3.38 9.02
N TYR A 222 9.79 4.25 9.60
CA TYR A 222 10.18 5.65 9.80
C TYR A 222 11.31 5.82 10.81
N VAL A 223 11.37 4.98 11.86
CA VAL A 223 12.53 4.94 12.76
C VAL A 223 13.78 4.53 11.98
N ALA A 224 13.68 3.52 11.11
CA ALA A 224 14.79 3.09 10.26
C ALA A 224 15.25 4.19 9.29
N TYR A 225 14.34 5.01 8.76
CA TYR A 225 14.69 6.20 7.97
C TYR A 225 15.30 7.33 8.80
N GLY A 226 14.96 7.42 10.09
CA GLY A 226 15.50 8.44 11.01
C GLY A 226 16.92 8.14 11.47
N LEU A 227 17.28 6.86 11.65
CA LEU A 227 18.60 6.46 12.16
C LEU A 227 19.78 6.98 11.32
N PRO A 228 19.77 6.95 9.97
CA PRO A 228 20.87 7.50 9.15
C PRO A 228 20.99 9.02 9.16
N ILE A 229 19.97 9.74 9.64
CA ILE A 229 19.95 11.20 9.70
C ILE A 229 20.69 11.72 10.95
N LEU A 230 20.75 10.90 12.01
CA LEU A 230 21.41 11.18 13.28
C LEU A 230 22.90 10.82 13.23
#